data_AF-A0A371IX76-F1
#
_entry.id   AF-A0A371IX76-F1
#
_cell.length_a   1.000
_cell.length_b   1.000
_cell.length_c   1.000
_cell.angle_alpha   90.00
_cell.angle_beta   90.00
_cell.angle_gamma   90.00
#
_symmetry.space_group_name_H-M   'P 1'
#
loop_
_entity.id
_entity.type
_entity.pdbx_description
1 polymer ?
#
loop_
_entity_poly.entity_id
_entity_poly.type
_entity_poly.pdbx_seq_one_letter_code
_entity_poly.pdbx_strand_id
1 'polypeptide(L)' 'MYEVQMKYMDVNGVYEPLTFKCENFNVNSNGYKFENIFMDNFLINDFEVCNEDIALIKIK' A
#
# COMPACT_ATOMS: atom_id res chain seq x y z
N MET A 1 4.96 -13.71 -1.90
CA MET A 1 3.87 -12.90 -1.30
C MET A 1 4.51 -11.94 -0.33
N TYR A 2 4.27 -10.65 -0.50
CA TYR A 2 4.94 -9.57 0.23
C TYR A 2 3.98 -8.93 1.22
N GLU A 3 4.47 -8.58 2.41
CA GLU A 3 3.70 -7.79 3.39
C GLU A 3 4.01 -6.30 3.18
N VAL A 4 2.97 -5.51 2.99
CA VAL A 4 3.07 -4.06 2.78
C VAL A 4 2.46 -3.36 3.99
N GLN A 5 3.23 -2.46 4.59
CA GLN A 5 2.74 -1.49 5.58
C GLN A 5 2.84 -0.10 4.98
N MET A 6 1.71 0.62 4.94
CA MET A 6 1.57 1.90 4.27
C MET A 6 1.01 2.95 5.23
N LYS A 7 1.66 4.11 5.28
CA LYS A 7 1.24 5.26 6.07
C LYS A 7 0.97 6.45 5.15
N TYR A 8 -0.19 7.07 5.30
CA TYR A 8 -0.62 8.24 4.53
C TYR A 8 0.04 9.53 5.04
N MET A 9 0.14 10.54 4.16
CA MET A 9 0.79 11.84 4.42
C MET A 9 -0.04 12.83 5.24
N ASP A 10 -1.23 12.45 5.73
CA ASP A 10 -2.07 13.39 6.48
C ASP A 10 -1.39 13.88 7.77
N VAL A 11 -1.05 15.16 7.77
CA VAL A 11 -0.30 15.87 8.82
C VAL A 11 -1.12 16.00 10.11
N ASN A 12 -2.44 15.83 10.03
CA ASN A 12 -3.36 16.07 11.15
C ASN A 12 -3.98 14.80 11.74
N GLY A 13 -3.78 13.64 11.12
CA GLY A 13 -4.38 12.38 11.56
C GLY A 13 -3.36 11.38 12.05
N VAL A 14 -3.50 10.92 13.30
CA VAL A 14 -2.83 9.69 13.76
C VAL A 14 -3.61 8.50 13.17
N TYR A 15 -3.43 8.26 11.87
CA TYR A 15 -3.98 7.06 11.24
C TYR A 15 -3.04 5.88 11.47
N GLU A 16 -3.60 4.77 11.92
CA GLU A 16 -2.88 3.50 11.96
C GLU A 16 -2.42 3.12 10.54
N PRO A 17 -1.20 2.60 10.38
CA PRO A 17 -0.71 2.15 9.07
C PRO A 17 -1.63 1.07 8.48
N LEU A 18 -1.98 1.21 7.20
CA LEU A 18 -2.67 0.15 6.47
C LEU A 18 -1.70 -1.01 6.23
N THR A 19 -2.09 -2.23 6.59
CA THR A 19 -1.28 -3.43 6.37
C THR A 19 -2.03 -4.42 5.50
N PHE A 20 -1.38 -4.90 4.44
CA PHE A 20 -1.95 -5.91 3.55
C PHE A 20 -0.86 -6.79 2.93
N LYS A 21 -1.26 -7.91 2.33
CA LYS A 21 -0.35 -8.78 1.57
C LYS A 21 -0.61 -8.64 0.08
N CYS A 22 0.41 -8.73 -0.76
CA CYS A 22 0.25 -8.75 -2.23
C CYS A 22 1.13 -9.83 -2.86
N GLU A 23 0.80 -10.24 -4.09
CA GLU A 23 1.64 -11.18 -4.85
C GLU A 23 2.74 -10.46 -5.61
N ASN A 24 2.40 -9.34 -6.24
CA ASN A 24 3.31 -8.48 -6.99
C ASN A 24 3.12 -7.02 -6.62
N PHE A 25 4.17 -6.24 -6.85
CA PHE A 25 4.14 -4.80 -6.73
C PHE A 25 5.04 -4.15 -7.78
N ASN A 26 4.70 -2.92 -8.18
CA ASN A 26 5.50 -2.07 -9.05
C ASN A 26 5.57 -0.67 -8.42
N VAL A 27 6.79 -0.20 -8.17
CA VAL A 27 7.03 1.14 -7.61
C VAL A 27 7.76 1.96 -8.67
N ASN A 28 7.21 3.13 -9.00
CA ASN A 28 7.82 4.06 -9.93
C ASN A 28 7.64 5.52 -9.47
N SER A 29 8.09 6.47 -10.27
CA SER A 29 8.03 7.91 -9.95
C SER A 29 6.62 8.46 -9.80
N ASN A 30 5.60 7.76 -10.29
CA ASN A 30 4.20 8.21 -10.32
C ASN A 30 3.37 7.57 -9.21
N GLY A 31 3.84 6.48 -8.59
CA GLY A 31 3.10 5.81 -7.52
C GLY A 31 3.51 4.37 -7.27
N TYR A 32 2.63 3.69 -6.54
CA TYR A 32 2.76 2.32 -6.09
C TYR A 32 1.57 1.51 -6.63
N LYS A 33 1.85 0.47 -7.41
CA LYS A 33 0.86 -0.49 -7.88
C LYS A 33 1.07 -1.83 -7.17
N PHE A 34 -0.01 -2.43 -6.69
CA PHE A 34 -0.01 -3.75 -6.04
C PHE A 34 -1.04 -4.65 -6.70
N GLU A 35 -0.68 -5.92 -6.89
CA GLU A 35 -1.52 -6.90 -7.59
C GLU A 35 -1.83 -8.08 -6.67
N ASN A 36 -3.07 -8.58 -6.78
CA ASN A 36 -3.63 -9.66 -5.96
C ASN A 36 -3.40 -9.39 -4.46
N ILE A 37 -3.96 -8.29 -3.97
CA ILE A 37 -3.91 -7.91 -2.57
C ILE A 37 -4.88 -8.75 -1.76
N PHE A 38 -4.36 -9.32 -0.68
CA PHE A 38 -5.11 -9.99 0.36
C PHE A 38 -5.16 -9.09 1.58
N MET A 39 -6.37 -8.63 1.91
CA MET A 39 -6.63 -7.85 3.10
C MET A 39 -7.87 -8.43 3.79
N ASP A 40 -7.68 -8.96 5.00
CA ASP A 40 -8.68 -9.74 5.71
C ASP A 40 -9.28 -10.87 4.84
N ASN A 41 -10.59 -10.81 4.55
CA ASN A 41 -11.32 -11.78 3.72
C ASN A 41 -11.55 -11.28 2.28
N PHE A 42 -10.87 -10.21 1.87
CA PHE A 42 -11.00 -9.65 0.53
C PHE A 42 -9.78 -9.94 -0.32
N LEU A 43 -10.05 -10.25 -1.60
CA LEU A 43 -9.06 -10.26 -2.67
C LEU A 43 -9.33 -9.05 -3.57
N ILE A 44 -8.33 -8.19 -3.70
CA ILE A 44 -8.35 -7.02 -4.58
C ILE A 44 -7.33 -7.26 -5.69
N ASN A 45 -7.78 -7.32 -6.94
CA ASN A 45 -6.91 -7.69 -8.06
C ASN A 45 -5.84 -6.63 -8.34
N ASP A 46 -6.19 -5.35 -8.28
CA ASP A 46 -5.29 -4.23 -8.52
C ASP A 46 -5.59 -3.09 -7.55
N PHE A 47 -4.54 -2.48 -6.99
CA PHE A 47 -4.62 -1.28 -6.17
C PHE A 47 -3.47 -0.34 -6.54
N GLU A 48 -3.79 0.91 -6.81
CA GLU A 48 -2.83 1.94 -7.21
C GLU A 48 -2.93 3.13 -6.27
N VAL A 49 -1.77 3.64 -5.86
CA VAL A 49 -1.66 4.75 -4.92
C VAL A 49 -0.64 5.77 -5.43
N CYS A 50 -1.03 7.03 -5.48
CA CYS A 50 -0.14 8.14 -5.81
C CYS A 50 0.93 8.32 -4.72
N ASN A 51 2.16 8.62 -5.12
CA ASN A 51 3.25 8.83 -4.17
C ASN A 51 3.10 10.10 -3.31
N GLU A 52 2.39 11.11 -3.81
CA GLU A 52 2.10 12.36 -3.09
C GLU A 52 1.21 12.16 -1.85
N ASP A 53 0.51 11.02 -1.76
CA ASP A 53 -0.40 10.72 -0.66
C ASP A 53 0.23 9.86 0.45
N ILE A 54 1.46 9.36 0.24
CA ILE A 54 2.11 8.37 1.10
C ILE A 54 3.34 8.92 1.82
N ALA A 55 3.31 8.92 3.15
CA ALA A 55 4.45 9.28 3.99
C ALA A 55 5.51 8.18 4.06
N LEU A 56 5.08 6.92 4.13
CA LEU A 56 6.00 5.79 4.26
C LEU A 56 5.39 4.49 3.75
N ILE A 57 6.18 3.73 2.99
CA ILE A 57 5.91 2.33 2.65
C ILE A 57 7.05 1.45 3.13
N LYS A 58 6.70 0.33 3.73
CA LYS A 58 7.62 -0.75 4.06
C LYS A 58 7.11 -2.05 3.45
N ILE A 59 7.95 -2.69 2.65
CA ILE A 59 7.68 -3.99 2.02
C ILE A 59 8.62 -5.01 2.67
N LYS A 60 8.07 -6.16 3.11
CA LYS A 60 8.81 -7.29 3.68
C LYS A 60 8.58 -8.57 2.89
#